data_AF-A0A820PQ07-F1
#
_entry.id   AF-A0A820PQ07-F1
#
_cell.length_a   1.000
_cell.length_b   1.000
_cell.length_c   1.000
_cell.angle_alpha   90.00
_cell.angle_beta   90.00
_cell.angle_gamma   90.00
#
_symmetry.space_group_name_H-M   'P 1'
#
loop_
_entity.id
_entity.type
_entity.pdbx_description
1 polymer ?
#
loop_
_entity_poly.entity_id
_entity_poly.type
_entity_poly.pdbx_seq_one_letter_code
_entity_poly.pdbx_strand_id
1 'polypeptide(L)' 'TGHTLWPEVQYESYLRGVKALQKAFNVPTSHVKGHKEIAAPAGRKADPNFSMDEFRAAL' A
#
# COMPACT_ATOMS: atom_id res chain seq x y z
N THR A 1 -2.00 -2.08 -16.52
CA THR A 1 -1.77 -1.34 -15.26
C THR A 1 -2.99 -0.49 -14.99
N GLY A 2 -3.53 -0.50 -13.77
CA GLY A 2 -4.69 0.32 -13.42
C GLY A 2 -4.29 1.79 -13.41
N HIS A 3 -4.54 2.51 -14.50
CA HIS A 3 -4.25 3.94 -14.60
C HIS A 3 -5.34 4.81 -13.94
N THR A 4 -6.36 4.19 -13.34
CA THR A 4 -7.47 4.87 -12.66
C THR A 4 -7.08 5.18 -11.22
N LEU A 5 -7.18 6.45 -10.82
CA LEU A 5 -7.09 6.87 -9.43
C LEU A 5 -8.13 6.12 -8.60
N TRP A 6 -7.73 5.66 -7.41
CA TRP A 6 -8.67 5.01 -6.50
C TRP A 6 -9.70 6.04 -6.04
N PRO A 7 -11.00 5.75 -6.07
CA PRO A 7 -11.98 6.56 -5.38
C PRO A 7 -11.59 6.71 -3.91
N GLU A 8 -11.80 7.90 -3.34
CA GLU A 8 -11.42 8.20 -1.95
C GLU A 8 -11.96 7.15 -0.96
N VAL A 9 -13.23 6.75 -1.13
CA VAL A 9 -13.87 5.71 -0.31
C VAL A 9 -13.16 4.35 -0.37
N GLN A 10 -12.57 3.99 -1.52
CA GLN A 10 -11.82 2.75 -1.68
C GLN A 10 -10.46 2.86 -0.97
N TYR A 11 -9.76 3.98 -1.12
CA TYR A 11 -8.48 4.23 -0.47
C TYR A 11 -8.63 4.24 1.07
N GLU A 12 -9.63 4.94 1.59
CA GLU A 12 -9.95 5.00 3.02
C GLU A 12 -10.32 3.62 3.59
N SER A 13 -11.14 2.84 2.86
CA SER A 13 -11.47 1.47 3.27
C SER A 13 -10.22 0.59 3.32
N TYR A 14 -9.32 0.73 2.34
CA TYR A 14 -8.08 -0.03 2.29
C TYR A 14 -7.13 0.33 3.44
N LEU A 15 -6.96 1.62 3.72
CA LEU A 15 -6.14 2.13 4.83
C LEU A 15 -6.61 1.55 6.17
N ARG A 16 -7.92 1.58 6.44
CA ARG A 16 -8.51 1.00 7.66
C ARG A 16 -8.26 -0.49 7.79
N GLY A 17 -8.40 -1.24 6.69
CA GLY A 17 -8.12 -2.67 6.66
C GLY A 17 -6.66 -3.00 6.96
N VAL A 18 -5.72 -2.27 6.35
CA VAL A 18 -4.28 -2.45 6.60
C VAL A 18 -3.92 -2.12 8.05
N LYS A 19 -4.42 -1.02 8.61
CA LYS A 19 -4.21 -0.68 10.04
C LYS A 19 -4.70 -1.79 10.97
N ALA A 20 -5.87 -2.36 10.70
CA ALA A 20 -6.42 -3.45 11.50
C ALA A 20 -5.52 -4.69 11.45
N LEU A 21 -4.99 -5.04 10.27
CA LEU A 21 -4.05 -6.15 10.09
C LEU A 21 -2.72 -5.89 10.79
N GLN A 22 -2.15 -4.68 10.70
CA GLN A 22 -0.92 -4.34 11.42
C GLN A 22 -1.08 -4.53 12.93
N LYS A 23 -2.19 -4.06 13.49
CA LYS A 23 -2.50 -4.24 14.92
C LYS A 23 -2.66 -5.71 15.27
N ALA A 24 -3.38 -6.48 14.47
CA ALA A 24 -3.67 -7.90 14.75
C ALA A 24 -2.42 -8.78 14.71
N PHE A 25 -1.49 -8.49 13.79
CA PHE A 25 -0.31 -9.32 13.53
C PHE A 25 1.01 -8.69 13.96
N ASN A 26 0.96 -7.54 14.65
CA ASN A 26 2.13 -6.77 15.08
C ASN A 26 3.13 -6.49 13.93
N VAL A 27 2.60 -6.10 12.76
CA VAL A 27 3.41 -5.81 11.57
C VAL A 27 3.87 -4.34 11.58
N PRO A 28 5.18 -4.06 11.57
CA PRO A 28 5.68 -2.69 11.57
C PRO A 28 5.35 -2.00 10.23
N THR A 29 5.14 -0.67 10.27
CA THR A 29 4.82 0.13 9.07
C THR A 29 5.90 0.02 7.99
N SER A 30 7.16 -0.22 8.36
CA SER A 30 8.26 -0.45 7.42
C SER A 30 8.06 -1.69 6.53
N HIS A 31 7.25 -2.66 6.95
CA HIS A 31 6.91 -3.88 6.22
C HIS A 31 5.67 -3.74 5.33
N VAL A 32 4.98 -2.60 5.39
CA VAL A 32 3.89 -2.28 4.45
C VAL A 32 4.50 -1.75 3.16
N LYS A 33 4.62 -2.64 2.18
CA LYS A 33 5.31 -2.39 0.91
C LYS A 33 4.36 -2.43 -0.28
N GLY A 34 4.63 -1.58 -1.27
CA GLY A 34 4.01 -1.67 -2.58
C GLY A 34 4.59 -2.84 -3.38
N HIS A 35 3.82 -3.40 -4.30
CA HIS A 35 4.28 -4.51 -5.15
C HIS A 35 5.54 -4.15 -5.95
N LYS A 36 5.63 -2.89 -6.42
CA LYS A 36 6.82 -2.31 -7.08
C LYS A 36 8.07 -2.29 -6.21
N GLU A 37 7.93 -2.22 -4.88
CA GLU A 37 9.05 -2.13 -3.94
C GLU A 37 9.66 -3.51 -3.63
N ILE A 38 8.92 -4.61 -3.86
CA ILE A 38 9.36 -5.98 -3.52
C ILE A 38 9.50 -6.90 -4.74
N ALA A 39 9.05 -6.46 -5.92
CA ALA A 39 9.10 -7.28 -7.11
C ALA A 39 10.53 -7.54 -7.57
N ALA A 40 10.86 -8.82 -7.78
CA ALA A 40 12.08 -9.26 -8.47
C ALA A 40 11.75 -9.78 -9.88
N PRO A 41 12.52 -9.41 -10.94
CA PRO A 41 13.54 -8.37 -10.94
C PRO A 41 12.94 -6.98 -10.66
N ALA A 42 13.76 -6.09 -10.12
CA ALA A 42 13.37 -4.71 -9.84
C ALA A 42 12.85 -4.03 -11.10
N GLY A 43 11.78 -3.23 -10.97
CA GLY A 43 11.13 -2.55 -12.10
C GLY A 43 10.11 -3.39 -12.88
N ARG A 44 9.98 -4.69 -12.61
CA ARG A 44 8.95 -5.56 -13.26
C ARG A 44 7.52 -5.14 -12.94
N LYS A 45 7.30 -4.52 -11.78
CA LYS A 45 5.98 -4.07 -11.30
C LYS A 45 6.01 -2.59 -11.00
N ALA A 46 4.90 -1.93 -11.31
CA ALA A 46 4.74 -0.48 -11.14
C ALA A 46 3.62 -0.13 -10.14
N ASP A 47 2.80 -1.10 -9.74
CA ASP A 47 1.72 -0.94 -8.78
C ASP A 47 2.22 -0.95 -7.32
N PRO A 48 1.51 -0.29 -6.39
CA PRO A 48 0.30 0.50 -6.61
C PRO A 48 0.57 1.85 -7.26
N ASN A 49 -0.51 2.44 -7.79
CA ASN A 49 -0.52 3.72 -8.49
C ASN A 49 -0.67 4.95 -7.57
N PHE A 50 -0.40 4.80 -6.27
CA PHE A 50 -0.34 5.89 -5.28
C PHE A 50 1.02 5.95 -4.59
N SER A 51 1.25 7.03 -3.83
CA SER A 51 2.47 7.23 -3.04
C SER A 51 2.49 6.28 -1.84
N MET A 52 3.47 5.39 -1.81
CA MET A 52 3.64 4.48 -0.67
C MET A 52 4.11 5.20 0.59
N ASP A 53 4.79 6.35 0.44
CA ASP A 53 5.26 7.15 1.57
C ASP A 53 4.10 7.89 2.23
N GLU A 54 3.20 8.49 1.44
CA GLU A 54 1.96 9.08 1.97
C GLU A 54 1.06 8.02 2.59
N PHE A 55 0.93 6.84 1.95
CA PHE A 55 0.16 5.73 2.50
C PHE A 55 0.70 5.29 3.86
N ARG A 56 2.02 5.09 3.99
CA ARG A 56 2.65 4.70 5.26
C ARG A 56 2.56 5.79 6.33
N ALA A 57 2.65 7.07 5.96
CA ALA A 57 2.46 8.18 6.90
C ALA A 57 1.03 8.24 7.46
N ALA A 58 0.05 7.72 6.71
CA ALA A 58 -1.35 7.66 7.11
C ALA A 58 -1.73 6.41 7.90
N LEU A 59 -0.85 5.39 8.04
CA LEU A 59 -1.09 4.14 8.80
C LEU A 59 -0.87 4.33 10.31
#